data_AF-A0A061GFR0-F1
#
_entry.id   AF-A0A061GFR0-F1
#
_cell.length_a   1.000
_cell.length_b   1.000
_cell.length_c   1.000
_cell.angle_alpha   90.00
_cell.angle_beta   90.00
_cell.angle_gamma   90.00
#
_symmetry.space_group_name_H-M   'P 1'
#
loop_
_entity.id
_entity.type
_entity.pdbx_description
1 polymer ?
#
loop_
_entity_poly.entity_id
_entity_poly.type
_entity_poly.pdbx_seq_one_letter_code
_entity_poly.pdbx_strand_id
1 'polypeptide(L)'
;MEGIFGSGMQAQVHTLGMNSWREVAMSQGVDFGAIHWLGMVEKNRNAMQVELVSFDVSTEAFKLFPLPDFALREIWPMWIDVYKNSHCVVKPGEGAFYEIWVMEEYGVQESWTRLHAIQLSLSHPLWFLGMGVNGKFVLENLTGPTVYDPNNEEIKNVEFDHPEVSWFTIVTYIESMVSP
;
A
#
# COMPACT_ATOMS: atom_id res chain seq x y z
N MET A 1 37.75 1.06 -10.36
CA MET A 1 36.68 1.42 -11.31
C MET A 1 35.67 2.20 -10.52
N GLU A 2 35.71 3.51 -10.67
CA GLU A 2 34.83 4.46 -10.00
C GLU A 2 33.54 4.58 -10.83
N GLY A 3 32.41 4.24 -10.22
CA GLY A 3 31.08 4.48 -10.78
C GLY A 3 30.46 5.65 -10.04
N ILE A 4 30.49 6.83 -10.65
CA ILE A 4 29.71 7.99 -10.21
C ILE A 4 28.24 7.66 -10.49
N PHE A 5 27.46 7.39 -9.44
CA PHE A 5 26.01 7.30 -9.54
C PHE A 5 25.45 8.72 -9.61
N GLY A 6 24.99 9.09 -10.81
CA GLY A 6 24.24 10.32 -11.05
C GLY A 6 22.85 10.26 -10.41
N SER A 7 22.40 11.44 -9.94
CA SER A 7 21.15 11.75 -9.26
C SER A 7 19.97 10.81 -9.52
N GLY A 8 19.59 10.02 -8.51
CA GLY A 8 18.34 9.27 -8.47
C GLY A 8 17.82 9.24 -7.04
N MET A 9 16.64 9.84 -6.81
CA MET A 9 15.90 9.93 -5.55
C MET A 9 16.68 10.37 -4.29
N GLN A 10 16.50 11.63 -3.91
CA GLN A 10 16.85 12.14 -2.58
C GLN A 10 15.66 11.98 -1.65
N ALA A 11 15.86 11.30 -0.53
CA ALA A 11 14.92 11.29 0.59
C ALA A 11 15.53 12.03 1.78
N GLN A 12 14.71 12.87 2.41
CA GLN A 12 15.13 13.67 3.56
C GLN A 12 14.23 13.38 4.76
N VAL A 13 14.85 13.21 5.92
CA VAL A 13 14.15 13.04 7.21
C VAL A 13 14.29 14.33 8.02
N HIS A 14 13.17 14.80 8.57
CA HIS A 14 13.13 15.90 9.53
C HIS A 14 12.96 15.36 10.94
N THR A 15 13.84 15.77 11.85
CA THR A 15 13.70 15.47 13.27
C THR A 15 13.11 16.68 13.98
N LEU A 16 11.82 16.62 14.33
CA LEU A 16 11.09 17.72 14.99
C LEU A 16 11.78 18.23 16.27
N GLY A 17 12.32 17.34 17.09
CA GLY A 17 13.00 17.70 18.34
C GLY A 17 14.34 18.44 18.15
N MET A 18 14.97 18.31 16.97
CA MET A 18 16.26 18.94 16.65
C MET A 18 16.14 20.02 15.58
N ASN A 19 14.97 20.14 14.95
CA ASN A 19 14.66 21.01 13.82
C ASN A 19 15.71 20.95 12.69
N SER A 20 16.15 19.74 12.35
CA SER A 20 17.21 19.48 11.37
C SER A 20 16.75 18.53 10.28
N TRP A 21 17.29 18.74 9.07
CA TRP A 21 17.12 17.84 7.92
C TRP A 21 18.39 17.05 7.68
N ARG A 22 18.26 15.78 7.31
CA ARG A 22 19.38 14.97 6.79
C ARG A 22 18.95 14.06 5.64
N GLU A 23 19.89 13.79 4.74
CA GLU A 23 19.71 12.80 3.67
C GLU A 23 19.91 11.38 4.19
N VAL A 24 19.19 10.45 3.59
CA VAL A 24 19.16 9.06 4.01
C VAL A 24 19.44 8.13 2.81
N ALA A 25 20.27 7.12 3.04
CA ALA A 25 20.70 6.17 2.01
C ALA A 25 19.77 4.94 1.94
N MET A 26 19.84 4.21 0.81
CA MET A 26 19.19 2.91 0.68
C MET A 26 20.04 1.81 1.35
N SER A 27 19.42 0.87 2.06
CA SER A 27 20.12 -0.24 2.75
C SER A 27 19.48 -1.62 2.56
N GLN A 28 20.24 -2.68 2.87
CA GLN A 28 19.81 -4.08 2.79
C GLN A 28 19.73 -4.73 4.19
N GLY A 29 18.61 -4.57 4.92
CA GLY A 29 18.19 -5.36 6.11
C GLY A 29 16.71 -5.82 6.09
N VAL A 30 16.18 -6.43 7.14
CA VAL A 30 14.73 -6.74 7.30
C VAL A 30 14.35 -6.26 8.70
N ASP A 31 13.31 -5.43 8.82
CA ASP A 31 13.01 -4.73 10.07
C ASP A 31 11.51 -4.68 10.38
N PHE A 32 11.18 -5.03 11.63
CA PHE A 32 9.84 -4.94 12.21
C PHE A 32 9.60 -3.49 12.67
N GLY A 33 9.32 -2.61 11.72
CA GLY A 33 9.09 -1.17 11.98
C GLY A 33 9.16 -0.28 10.75
N ALA A 34 9.12 -0.86 9.55
CA ALA A 34 9.21 -0.10 8.31
C ALA A 34 7.84 0.45 7.88
N ILE A 35 7.88 1.64 7.29
CA ILE A 35 6.76 2.28 6.61
C ILE A 35 6.81 1.90 5.13
N HIS A 36 5.68 1.53 4.55
CA HIS A 36 5.60 1.04 3.17
C HIS A 36 4.67 1.89 2.31
N TRP A 37 5.07 2.14 1.07
CA TRP A 37 4.22 2.78 0.06
C TRP A 37 4.65 2.34 -1.35
N LEU A 38 3.81 2.60 -2.35
CA LEU A 38 4.15 2.40 -3.75
C LEU A 38 4.89 3.63 -4.28
N GLY A 39 6.06 3.43 -4.89
CA GLY A 39 6.87 4.50 -5.45
C GLY A 39 7.17 4.28 -6.93
N MET A 40 7.19 5.36 -7.69
CA MET A 40 7.69 5.36 -9.07
C MET A 40 9.21 5.45 -9.05
N VAL A 41 9.90 4.40 -9.50
CA VAL A 41 11.37 4.30 -9.50
C VAL A 41 11.88 4.32 -10.94
N GLU A 42 12.89 5.15 -11.20
CA GLU A 42 13.59 5.15 -12.49
C GLU A 42 14.54 3.94 -12.57
N LYS A 43 14.26 2.99 -13.46
CA LYS A 43 15.14 1.82 -13.72
C LYS A 43 16.28 2.17 -14.66
N ASN A 44 16.00 3.03 -15.64
CA ASN A 44 16.96 3.60 -16.59
C ASN A 44 16.35 4.87 -17.23
N ARG A 45 17.14 5.59 -18.02
CA ARG A 45 16.82 6.93 -18.58
C ARG A 45 15.45 7.08 -19.25
N ASN A 46 14.80 5.98 -19.66
CA ASN A 46 13.52 5.98 -20.37
C ASN A 46 12.46 5.06 -19.74
N ALA A 47 12.68 4.50 -18.55
CA ALA A 47 11.76 3.54 -17.95
C ALA A 47 11.54 3.84 -16.45
N MET A 48 10.30 4.18 -16.12
CA MET A 48 9.81 4.18 -14.74
C MET A 48 9.06 2.89 -14.44
N GLN A 49 9.18 2.40 -13.22
CA GLN A 49 8.50 1.21 -12.74
C GLN A 49 7.94 1.48 -11.35
N VAL A 50 6.74 0.98 -11.06
CA VAL A 50 6.21 0.98 -9.69
C VAL A 50 6.91 -0.11 -8.90
N GLU A 51 7.49 0.25 -7.76
CA GLU A 51 8.04 -0.69 -6.79
C GLU A 51 7.46 -0.43 -5.40
N LEU A 52 7.48 -1.46 -4.56
CA LEU A 52 7.18 -1.32 -3.15
C LEU A 52 8.40 -0.69 -2.47
N VAL A 53 8.23 0.52 -1.97
CA VAL A 53 9.24 1.23 -1.19
C VAL A 53 8.98 0.97 0.28
N SER A 54 10.04 0.62 1.01
CA SER A 54 10.03 0.58 2.46
C SER A 54 11.02 1.60 3.01
N PHE A 55 10.65 2.24 4.11
CA PHE A 55 11.52 3.05 4.94
C PHE A 55 11.55 2.46 6.33
N ASP A 56 12.69 1.88 6.68
CA ASP A 56 12.98 1.40 8.01
C ASP A 56 13.26 2.60 8.93
N VAL A 57 12.40 2.80 9.92
CA VAL A 57 12.51 3.93 10.85
C VAL A 57 13.68 3.75 11.83
N SER A 58 14.07 2.51 12.12
CA SER A 58 15.13 2.20 13.10
C SER A 58 16.51 2.42 12.50
N THR A 59 16.72 1.94 11.27
CA THR A 59 17.99 2.08 10.56
C THR A 59 18.03 3.33 9.71
N GLU A 60 16.90 4.02 9.57
CA GLU A 60 16.69 5.12 8.62
C GLU A 60 17.22 4.70 7.25
N ALA A 61 16.54 3.74 6.62
CA ALA A 61 17.00 3.25 5.35
C ALA A 61 15.88 2.86 4.42
N PHE A 62 16.10 3.16 3.14
CA PHE A 62 15.18 2.81 2.07
C PHE A 62 15.52 1.46 1.46
N LYS A 63 14.48 0.71 1.10
CA LYS A 63 14.61 -0.61 0.49
C LYS A 63 13.50 -0.74 -0.53
N LEU A 64 13.88 -1.21 -1.71
CA LEU A 64 12.97 -1.43 -2.81
C LEU A 64 12.68 -2.92 -2.93
N PHE A 65 11.41 -3.23 -3.11
CA PHE A 65 10.93 -4.57 -3.38
C PHE A 65 10.20 -4.57 -4.72
N PRO A 66 10.57 -5.48 -5.64
CA PRO A 66 9.86 -5.59 -6.90
C PRO A 66 8.42 -6.04 -6.63
N LEU A 67 7.49 -5.42 -7.37
CA LEU A 67 6.13 -5.91 -7.45
C LEU A 67 6.06 -7.14 -8.37
N PRO A 68 4.98 -7.92 -8.31
CA PRO A 68 4.76 -9.01 -9.25
C PRO A 68 4.71 -8.51 -10.69
N ASP A 69 4.98 -9.40 -11.65
CA ASP A 69 5.04 -9.04 -13.07
C ASP A 69 3.75 -8.39 -13.62
N PHE A 70 2.59 -8.68 -13.01
CA PHE A 70 1.34 -8.04 -13.42
C PHE A 70 1.38 -6.52 -13.20
N ALA A 71 2.11 -6.02 -12.20
CA ALA A 71 2.17 -4.61 -11.84
C ALA A 71 2.97 -3.76 -12.85
N LEU A 72 3.75 -4.42 -13.72
CA LEU A 72 4.63 -3.76 -14.68
C LEU A 72 3.89 -3.12 -15.86
N ARG A 73 2.60 -3.42 -16.04
CA ARG A 73 1.82 -3.05 -17.23
C ARG A 73 0.55 -2.27 -16.91
N GLU A 74 0.29 -1.98 -15.64
CA GLU A 74 -0.99 -1.40 -15.23
C GLU A 74 -0.97 0.12 -15.33
N ILE A 75 -2.05 0.66 -15.90
CA ILE A 75 -2.31 2.10 -16.04
C ILE A 75 -3.06 2.64 -14.81
N TRP A 76 -3.68 1.74 -14.06
CA TRP A 76 -4.57 2.09 -12.95
C TRP A 76 -3.79 2.26 -11.63
N PRO A 77 -4.28 3.13 -10.73
CA PRO A 77 -3.71 3.23 -9.39
C PRO A 77 -3.85 1.88 -8.68
N MET A 78 -2.72 1.34 -8.22
CA MET A 78 -2.69 0.22 -7.27
C MET A 78 -2.66 0.77 -5.85
N TRP A 79 -3.14 -0.03 -4.91
CA TRP A 79 -3.06 0.30 -3.48
C TRP A 79 -2.22 -0.73 -2.75
N ILE A 80 -1.62 -0.32 -1.63
CA ILE A 80 -0.93 -1.20 -0.70
C ILE A 80 -1.63 -1.15 0.65
N ASP A 81 -1.74 -2.30 1.28
CA ASP A 81 -2.25 -2.45 2.64
C ASP A 81 -1.63 -3.68 3.31
N VAL A 82 -2.10 -4.02 4.51
CA VAL A 82 -1.71 -5.20 5.26
C VAL A 82 -2.89 -6.15 5.35
N TYR A 83 -2.72 -7.37 4.84
CA TYR A 83 -3.64 -8.48 5.06
C TYR A 83 -3.09 -9.38 6.15
N LYS A 84 -3.77 -9.42 7.30
CA LYS A 84 -3.31 -10.11 8.52
C LYS A 84 -1.94 -9.59 8.97
N ASN A 85 -0.86 -10.29 8.62
CA ASN A 85 0.52 -9.96 8.99
C ASN A 85 1.44 -9.79 7.77
N SER A 86 0.89 -9.75 6.56
CA SER A 86 1.64 -9.67 5.31
C SER A 86 1.18 -8.48 4.48
N HIS A 87 2.13 -7.82 3.82
CA HIS A 87 1.82 -6.76 2.86
C HIS A 87 1.03 -7.33 1.68
N CYS A 88 0.02 -6.57 1.26
CA CYS A 88 -0.77 -6.91 0.09
C CYS A 88 -0.86 -5.73 -0.88
N VAL A 89 -1.00 -6.06 -2.16
CA VAL A 89 -1.30 -5.11 -3.22
C VAL A 89 -2.72 -5.37 -3.71
N VAL A 90 -3.50 -4.30 -3.80
CA VAL A 90 -4.83 -4.31 -4.41
C VAL A 90 -4.68 -3.75 -5.81
N LYS A 91 -4.98 -4.60 -6.78
CA LYS A 91 -4.88 -4.33 -8.20
C LYS A 91 -6.29 -4.18 -8.77
N PRO A 92 -6.70 -3.00 -9.26
CA PRO A 92 -7.95 -2.89 -10.00
C PRO A 92 -7.82 -3.55 -11.37
N GLY A 93 -8.92 -4.11 -11.87
CA GLY A 93 -9.05 -4.55 -13.27
C GLY A 93 -10.19 -3.83 -13.97
N GLU A 94 -10.70 -4.43 -15.03
CA GLU A 94 -11.77 -3.83 -15.82
C GLU A 94 -13.11 -3.83 -15.05
N GLY A 95 -13.80 -2.69 -15.05
CA GLY A 95 -15.04 -2.51 -14.29
C GLY A 95 -14.80 -2.50 -12.78
N ALA A 96 -15.74 -3.04 -12.00
CA ALA A 96 -15.63 -3.14 -10.54
C ALA A 96 -14.93 -4.44 -10.10
N PHE A 97 -13.82 -4.77 -10.76
CA PHE A 97 -13.00 -5.95 -10.48
C PHE A 97 -11.72 -5.60 -9.73
N TYR A 98 -11.36 -6.39 -8.73
CA TYR A 98 -10.14 -6.22 -7.94
C TYR A 98 -9.45 -7.56 -7.71
N GLU A 99 -8.14 -7.61 -7.89
CA GLU A 99 -7.31 -8.70 -7.42
C GLU A 99 -6.50 -8.26 -6.21
N ILE A 100 -6.45 -9.14 -5.21
CA ILE A 100 -5.65 -8.93 -4.01
C ILE A 100 -4.52 -9.93 -4.04
N TRP A 101 -3.32 -9.40 -3.97
CA TRP A 101 -2.09 -10.17 -3.97
C TRP A 101 -1.39 -9.98 -2.65
N VAL A 102 -0.93 -11.06 -2.03
CA VAL A 102 -0.21 -11.03 -0.74
C VAL A 102 1.21 -11.49 -0.96
N MET A 103 2.17 -10.83 -0.30
CA MET A 103 3.56 -11.24 -0.26
C MET A 103 3.74 -12.27 0.85
N GLU A 104 3.81 -13.57 0.51
CA GLU A 104 3.91 -14.63 1.52
C GLU A 104 5.27 -14.64 2.23
N GLU A 105 6.34 -14.30 1.51
CA GLU A 105 7.67 -14.15 2.06
C GLU A 105 8.14 -12.70 1.87
N TYR A 106 8.38 -12.01 2.98
CA TYR A 106 8.70 -10.60 2.96
C TYR A 106 9.97 -10.31 2.12
N GLY A 107 9.79 -9.47 1.10
CA GLY A 107 10.82 -9.03 0.17
C GLY A 107 11.11 -9.96 -1.01
N VAL A 108 10.38 -11.07 -1.16
CA VAL A 108 10.61 -12.04 -2.24
C VAL A 108 9.56 -11.87 -3.34
N GLN A 109 9.98 -11.53 -4.56
CA GLN A 109 9.11 -11.26 -5.70
C GLN A 109 8.25 -12.48 -6.10
N GLU A 110 8.84 -13.66 -6.00
CA GLU A 110 8.21 -14.91 -6.41
C GLU A 110 7.19 -15.41 -5.37
N SER A 111 7.18 -14.82 -4.16
CA SER A 111 6.27 -15.21 -3.07
C SER A 111 4.90 -14.53 -3.16
N TRP A 112 4.70 -13.62 -4.11
CA TRP A 112 3.42 -12.97 -4.27
C TRP A 112 2.38 -13.94 -4.82
N THR A 113 1.33 -14.18 -4.04
CA THR A 113 0.23 -15.07 -4.41
C THR A 113 -1.08 -14.29 -4.48
N ARG A 114 -1.95 -14.65 -5.44
CA ARG A 114 -3.28 -14.04 -5.53
C ARG A 114 -4.17 -14.67 -4.46
N LEU A 115 -4.59 -13.84 -3.51
CA LEU A 115 -5.44 -14.23 -2.40
C LEU A 115 -6.93 -14.22 -2.79
N HIS A 116 -7.40 -13.12 -3.37
CA HIS A 116 -8.80 -12.94 -3.78
C HIS A 116 -8.91 -12.30 -5.16
N ALA A 117 -9.98 -12.65 -5.87
CA ALA A 117 -10.45 -11.97 -7.06
C ALA A 117 -11.91 -11.59 -6.82
N ILE A 118 -12.20 -10.29 -6.82
CA ILE A 118 -13.46 -9.72 -6.35
C ILE A 118 -14.13 -9.07 -7.54
N GLN A 119 -15.31 -9.55 -7.90
CA GLN A 119 -16.17 -8.90 -8.88
C GLN A 119 -17.36 -8.29 -8.14
N LEU A 120 -17.36 -6.98 -7.99
CA LEU A 120 -18.54 -6.29 -7.46
C LEU A 120 -19.56 -6.15 -8.59
N SER A 121 -20.82 -6.50 -8.33
CA SER A 121 -21.93 -6.32 -9.27
C SER A 121 -22.40 -4.86 -9.28
N LEU A 122 -21.48 -3.95 -9.60
CA LEU A 122 -21.68 -2.50 -9.55
C LEU A 122 -21.45 -1.87 -10.92
N SER A 123 -22.12 -0.75 -11.18
CA SER A 123 -21.99 -0.01 -12.44
C SER A 123 -20.68 0.77 -12.56
N HIS A 124 -19.98 1.00 -11.45
CA HIS A 124 -18.75 1.78 -11.39
C HIS A 124 -17.74 1.15 -10.42
N PRO A 125 -16.43 1.24 -10.69
CA PRO A 125 -15.41 0.83 -9.75
C PRO A 125 -15.49 1.69 -8.48
N LEU A 126 -15.31 1.05 -7.33
CA LEU A 126 -15.12 1.69 -6.04
C LEU A 126 -13.64 2.04 -5.82
N TRP A 127 -13.37 3.14 -5.14
CA TRP A 127 -11.99 3.46 -4.75
C TRP A 127 -11.59 2.63 -3.53
N PHE A 128 -10.43 1.99 -3.54
CA PHE A 128 -9.97 1.27 -2.34
C PHE A 128 -9.48 2.26 -1.29
N LEU A 129 -10.02 2.18 -0.07
CA LEU A 129 -9.66 3.05 1.04
C LEU A 129 -8.81 2.33 2.10
N GLY A 130 -8.95 1.01 2.23
CA GLY A 130 -8.13 0.23 3.15
C GLY A 130 -8.73 -1.13 3.51
N MET A 131 -8.08 -1.81 4.44
CA MET A 131 -8.43 -3.13 4.91
C MET A 131 -8.48 -3.18 6.44
N GLY A 132 -9.59 -3.73 6.97
CA GLY A 132 -9.72 -4.00 8.38
C GLY A 132 -8.94 -5.24 8.79
N VAL A 133 -8.52 -5.30 10.07
CA VAL A 133 -7.87 -6.47 10.68
C VAL A 133 -8.68 -7.77 10.58
N ASN A 134 -9.99 -7.66 10.35
CA ASN A 134 -10.91 -8.77 10.12
C ASN A 134 -10.91 -9.27 8.65
N GLY A 135 -10.04 -8.72 7.80
CA GLY A 135 -9.93 -9.06 6.37
C GLY A 135 -11.05 -8.47 5.50
N LYS A 136 -11.85 -7.54 6.02
CA LYS A 136 -12.87 -6.81 5.24
C LYS A 136 -12.24 -5.61 4.55
N PHE A 137 -12.70 -5.29 3.34
CA PHE A 137 -12.23 -4.12 2.61
C PHE A 137 -13.14 -2.94 2.88
N VAL A 138 -12.53 -1.77 2.95
CA VAL A 138 -13.25 -0.51 2.94
C VAL A 138 -13.00 0.16 1.60
N LEU A 139 -14.10 0.45 0.93
CA LEU A 139 -14.15 0.98 -0.42
C LEU A 139 -14.98 2.27 -0.42
N GLU A 140 -14.75 3.17 -1.36
CA GLU A 140 -15.55 4.37 -1.54
C GLU A 140 -16.49 4.20 -2.74
N ASN A 141 -17.78 4.40 -2.51
CA ASN A 141 -18.79 4.49 -3.56
C ASN A 141 -19.32 5.92 -3.70
N LEU A 142 -20.24 6.15 -4.65
CA LEU A 142 -20.82 7.47 -4.90
C LEU A 142 -21.58 8.08 -3.70
N THR A 143 -21.95 7.25 -2.73
CA THR A 143 -22.67 7.63 -1.51
C THR A 143 -21.79 7.64 -0.26
N GLY A 144 -20.52 7.25 -0.37
CA GLY A 144 -19.54 7.25 0.71
C GLY A 144 -18.86 5.90 0.96
N PRO A 145 -18.18 5.75 2.12
CA PRO A 145 -17.49 4.53 2.51
C PRO A 145 -18.42 3.33 2.63
N THR A 146 -17.92 2.19 2.18
CA THR A 146 -18.64 0.92 2.12
C THR A 146 -17.70 -0.19 2.54
N VAL A 147 -18.18 -1.10 3.39
CA VAL A 147 -17.45 -2.28 3.83
C VAL A 147 -17.86 -3.47 2.97
N TYR A 148 -16.88 -4.18 2.41
CA TYR A 148 -17.06 -5.44 1.71
C TYR A 148 -16.42 -6.58 2.48
N ASP A 149 -17.16 -7.67 2.68
CA ASP A 149 -16.65 -8.90 3.30
C ASP A 149 -16.39 -9.97 2.22
N PRO A 150 -15.12 -10.31 1.94
CA PRO A 150 -14.79 -11.28 0.90
C PRO A 150 -15.24 -12.72 1.19
N ASN A 151 -15.58 -13.06 2.44
CA ASN A 151 -15.92 -14.43 2.80
C ASN A 151 -17.37 -14.80 2.46
N ASN A 152 -18.27 -13.80 2.49
CA ASN A 152 -19.69 -13.98 2.21
C ASN A 152 -20.20 -13.04 1.10
N GLU A 153 -19.31 -12.28 0.47
CA GLU A 153 -19.59 -11.33 -0.62
C GLU A 153 -20.61 -10.23 -0.24
N GLU A 154 -20.67 -9.89 1.05
CA GLU A 154 -21.61 -8.90 1.57
C GLU A 154 -21.05 -7.48 1.43
N ILE A 155 -21.91 -6.55 0.99
CA ILE A 155 -21.62 -5.12 0.89
C ILE A 155 -22.49 -4.36 1.88
N LYS A 156 -21.88 -3.50 2.71
CA LYS A 156 -22.56 -2.64 3.70
C LYS A 156 -22.10 -1.20 3.58
N ASN A 157 -23.02 -0.29 3.30
CA ASN A 157 -22.74 1.15 3.36
C ASN A 157 -22.50 1.57 4.81
N VAL A 158 -21.52 2.44 5.03
CA VAL A 158 -21.29 3.05 6.35
C VAL A 158 -22.15 4.30 6.44
N GLU A 159 -23.07 4.33 7.40
CA GLU A 159 -23.91 5.49 7.66
C GLU A 159 -23.15 6.52 8.52
N PHE A 160 -23.32 7.80 8.17
CA PHE A 160 -22.78 8.92 8.92
C PHE A 160 -23.92 9.85 9.31
N ASP A 161 -23.89 10.35 10.54
CA ASP A 161 -24.84 11.36 11.02
C ASP A 161 -24.72 12.70 10.29
N HIS A 162 -23.62 12.91 9.54
CA HIS A 162 -23.34 14.16 8.85
C HIS A 162 -23.36 13.98 7.31
N PRO A 163 -24.19 14.74 6.57
CA PRO A 163 -24.45 14.50 5.15
C PRO A 163 -23.36 14.98 4.16
N GLU A 164 -22.23 15.52 4.62
CA GLU A 164 -21.25 16.22 3.76
C GLU A 164 -19.79 15.87 4.08
N VAL A 165 -19.42 14.59 4.07
CA VAL A 165 -18.00 14.18 4.12
C VAL A 165 -17.63 13.57 2.77
N SER A 166 -16.73 14.23 2.04
CA SER A 166 -16.33 13.85 0.68
C SER A 166 -14.91 13.27 0.58
N TRP A 167 -14.15 13.22 1.68
CA TRP A 167 -12.81 12.64 1.70
C TRP A 167 -12.56 11.91 3.01
N PHE A 168 -12.05 10.68 2.89
CA PHE A 168 -11.78 9.81 4.03
C PHE A 168 -10.31 9.40 4.01
N THR A 169 -9.69 9.40 5.18
CA THR A 169 -8.45 8.66 5.43
C THR A 169 -8.80 7.55 6.37
N ILE A 170 -8.49 6.31 5.99
CA ILE A 170 -8.70 5.15 6.84
C ILE A 170 -7.36 4.79 7.47
N VAL A 171 -7.41 4.58 8.77
CA VAL A 171 -6.27 4.11 9.56
C VAL A 171 -6.71 2.86 10.32
N THR A 172 -5.89 1.82 10.23
CA THR A 172 -6.10 0.61 11.02
C THR A 172 -5.58 0.86 12.43
N TYR A 173 -6.50 0.87 13.40
CA TYR A 173 -6.16 1.00 14.81
C TYR A 173 -6.09 -0.38 15.46
N ILE A 174 -4.95 -0.66 16.11
CA ILE A 174 -4.77 -1.84 16.96
C ILE A 174 -4.64 -1.31 18.39
N GLU A 175 -5.56 -1.71 19.27
CA GLU A 175 -5.47 -1.35 20.69
C GLU A 175 -4.17 -1.90 21.29
N SER A 176 -3.43 -1.02 21.94
CA SER A 176 -2.26 -1.42 22.72
C SER A 176 -2.72 -1.94 24.08
N MET A 177 -2.35 -3.16 24.44
CA MET A 177 -2.71 -3.80 25.72
C MET A 177 -1.98 -3.21 26.94
N VAL A 178 -1.33 -2.04 26.84
CA VAL A 178 -0.81 -1.36 28.04
C VAL A 178 -1.95 -0.65 28.73
N SER A 179 -2.44 -1.27 29.81
CA SER A 179 -3.33 -0.60 30.76
C SER A 179 -2.56 0.58 31.42
N PRO A 180 -3.21 1.74 31.66
CA PRO A 180 -2.64 2.86 32.41
C PRO A 180 -2.15 2.49 33.82
#